data_AF-A0A0G1YB53-F1
#
_entry.id   AF-A0A0G1YB53-F1
#
_cell.length_a   1.000
_cell.length_b   1.000
_cell.length_c   1.000
_cell.angle_alpha   90.00
_cell.angle_beta   90.00
_cell.angle_gamma   90.00
#
_symmetry.space_group_name_H-M   'P 1'
#
loop_
_entity.id
_entity.type
_entity.pdbx_description
1 polymer ?
#
loop_
_entity_poly.entity_id
_entity_poly.type
_entity_poly.pdbx_seq_one_letter_code
_entity_poly.pdbx_strand_id
1 'polypeptide(L)'
;MRERTIVITGVSSGLGKALFDELHSVGERLICISRRFLEEQKAGAGENVSLLACDLSKSGEVERTIEKLRKLVRTGEVIFIDNAAIIQPIGSVGALQSGQVNAAAETNFISPIRITNALAAL
;
A
#
# COMPACT_ATOMS: atom_id res chain seq x y z
N MET A 1 -8.19 -24.77 -4.04
CA MET A 1 -7.41 -23.65 -4.63
C MET A 1 -6.44 -23.17 -3.57
N ARG A 2 -5.23 -22.71 -3.93
CA ARG A 2 -4.29 -22.14 -2.95
C ARG A 2 -4.86 -20.81 -2.43
N GLU A 3 -4.82 -20.59 -1.13
CA GLU A 3 -5.20 -19.31 -0.53
C GLU A 3 -4.19 -18.24 -0.98
N ARG A 4 -4.70 -17.11 -1.49
CA ARG A 4 -3.91 -15.99 -2.01
C ARG A 4 -4.26 -14.73 -1.23
N THR A 5 -3.27 -13.92 -0.89
CA THR A 5 -3.47 -12.59 -0.29
C THR A 5 -2.94 -11.51 -1.22
N ILE A 6 -3.76 -10.51 -1.53
CA ILE A 6 -3.36 -9.36 -2.33
C ILE A 6 -3.12 -8.18 -1.41
N VAL A 7 -1.88 -7.69 -1.40
CA VAL A 7 -1.49 -6.45 -0.72
C VAL A 7 -1.46 -5.35 -1.76
N ILE A 8 -2.20 -4.25 -1.54
CA ILE A 8 -2.27 -3.13 -2.49
C ILE A 8 -2.06 -1.79 -1.78
N THR A 9 -1.19 -0.95 -2.33
CA THR A 9 -0.98 0.43 -1.84
C THR A 9 -1.81 1.42 -2.66
N GLY A 10 -2.31 2.49 -2.03
CA GLY A 10 -2.91 3.63 -2.74
C GLY A 10 -4.32 3.42 -3.30
N VAL A 11 -5.24 2.81 -2.54
CA VAL A 11 -6.59 2.46 -3.00
C VAL A 11 -7.61 3.62 -2.97
N SER A 12 -7.24 4.81 -2.49
CA SER A 12 -8.21 5.89 -2.23
C SER A 12 -8.58 6.77 -3.43
N SER A 13 -8.01 6.52 -4.61
CA SER A 13 -8.26 7.26 -5.86
C SER A 13 -7.69 6.55 -7.09
N GLY A 14 -8.13 6.94 -8.29
CA GLY A 14 -7.53 6.54 -9.56
C GLY A 14 -7.47 5.02 -9.77
N LEU A 15 -6.35 4.55 -10.32
CA LEU A 15 -6.10 3.13 -10.61
C LEU A 15 -6.26 2.24 -9.38
N GLY A 16 -5.72 2.67 -8.23
CA GLY A 16 -5.83 1.89 -6.99
C GLY A 16 -7.26 1.71 -6.50
N LYS A 17 -8.13 2.70 -6.71
CA LYS A 17 -9.58 2.57 -6.42
C LYS A 17 -10.22 1.54 -7.36
N ALA A 18 -9.97 1.67 -8.67
CA ALA A 18 -10.52 0.75 -9.66
C ALA A 18 -10.07 -0.70 -9.41
N LEU A 19 -8.79 -0.90 -9.06
CA LEU A 19 -8.26 -2.21 -8.69
C LEU A 19 -8.91 -2.75 -7.41
N PHE A 20 -9.11 -1.90 -6.39
CA PHE A 20 -9.85 -2.31 -5.19
C PHE A 20 -11.26 -2.77 -5.54
N ASP A 21 -12.02 -1.98 -6.31
CA ASP A 21 -13.41 -2.29 -6.65
C ASP A 21 -13.51 -3.62 -7.40
N GLU A 22 -12.65 -3.85 -8.39
CA GLU A 22 -12.60 -5.09 -9.17
C GLU A 22 -12.26 -6.29 -8.28
N LEU A 23 -11.15 -6.23 -7.54
CA LEU A 23 -10.69 -7.35 -6.72
C LEU A 23 -11.65 -7.66 -5.56
N HIS A 24 -12.26 -6.63 -4.98
CA HIS A 24 -13.27 -6.79 -3.94
C HIS A 24 -14.52 -7.47 -4.49
N SER A 25 -14.95 -7.13 -5.71
CA SER A 25 -16.16 -7.71 -6.33
C SER A 25 -16.08 -9.22 -6.57
N VAL A 26 -14.87 -9.74 -6.82
CA VAL A 26 -14.61 -11.17 -7.02
C VAL A 26 -14.28 -11.91 -5.72
N GLY A 27 -14.32 -11.22 -4.57
CA GLY A 27 -14.14 -11.82 -3.24
C GLY A 27 -12.70 -12.15 -2.87
N GLU A 28 -11.72 -11.52 -3.51
CA GLU A 28 -10.30 -11.72 -3.17
C GLU A 28 -9.98 -11.23 -1.76
N ARG A 29 -8.95 -11.85 -1.14
CA ARG A 29 -8.45 -11.39 0.15
C ARG A 29 -7.53 -10.19 -0.04
N LEU A 30 -7.95 -9.03 0.46
CA LEU A 30 -7.25 -7.76 0.32
C LEU A 30 -6.65 -7.26 1.62
N ILE A 31 -5.39 -6.80 1.56
CA ILE A 31 -4.80 -5.92 2.56
C ILE A 31 -4.46 -4.60 1.87
N CYS A 32 -5.25 -3.58 2.17
CA CYS A 32 -5.15 -2.27 1.53
C CYS A 32 -4.35 -1.30 2.40
N ILE A 33 -3.36 -0.63 1.82
CA ILE A 33 -2.49 0.33 2.51
C ILE A 33 -2.73 1.71 1.90
N SER A 34 -3.18 2.69 2.68
CA SER A 34 -3.41 4.06 2.19
C SER A 34 -3.45 5.05 3.34
N ARG A 35 -3.20 6.34 3.07
CA ARG A 35 -3.32 7.40 4.07
C ARG A 35 -4.76 7.60 4.56
N ARG A 36 -5.73 7.37 3.66
CA ARG A 36 -7.16 7.47 3.91
C ARG A 36 -7.90 6.39 3.15
N PHE A 37 -9.12 6.10 3.56
CA PHE A 37 -10.02 5.15 2.90
C PHE A 37 -11.38 5.81 2.64
N LEU A 38 -12.04 5.41 1.56
CA LEU A 38 -13.38 5.84 1.20
C LEU A 38 -14.42 5.13 2.09
N GLU A 39 -15.62 5.70 2.23
CA GLU A 39 -16.68 5.10 3.07
C GLU A 39 -17.09 3.71 2.57
N GLU A 40 -17.16 3.50 1.25
CA GLU A 40 -17.43 2.19 0.65
C GLU A 40 -16.36 1.14 1.02
N GLN A 41 -15.09 1.54 1.10
CA GLN A 41 -13.99 0.66 1.50
C GLN A 41 -14.08 0.29 2.98
N LYS A 42 -14.46 1.25 3.82
CA LYS A 42 -14.70 1.01 5.24
C LYS A 42 -15.91 0.10 5.46
N ALA A 43 -16.97 0.28 4.69
CA ALA A 43 -18.17 -0.56 4.74
C ALA A 43 -17.89 -2.00 4.29
N GLY A 44 -16.98 -2.19 3.33
CA GLY A 44 -16.51 -3.51 2.88
C GLY A 44 -15.41 -4.12 3.74
N ALA A 45 -14.89 -3.43 4.77
CA ALA A 45 -13.86 -3.97 5.65
C ALA A 45 -14.40 -5.13 6.50
N GLY A 46 -13.58 -6.16 6.71
CA GLY A 46 -14.02 -7.36 7.42
C GLY A 46 -13.03 -8.52 7.27
N GLU A 47 -13.56 -9.74 7.19
CA GLU A 47 -12.73 -10.95 7.14
C GLU A 47 -11.78 -10.95 5.94
N ASN A 48 -12.28 -10.58 4.76
CA ASN A 48 -11.51 -10.60 3.51
C ASN A 48 -10.82 -9.28 3.18
N VAL A 49 -11.18 -8.16 3.82
CA VAL A 49 -10.60 -6.83 3.52
C VAL A 49 -10.06 -6.20 4.80
N SER A 50 -8.74 -6.05 4.86
CA SER A 50 -8.04 -5.33 5.93
C SER A 50 -7.57 -3.96 5.43
N LEU A 51 -7.84 -2.90 6.20
CA LEU A 51 -7.44 -1.53 5.86
C LEU A 51 -6.33 -1.06 6.81
N LEU A 52 -5.17 -0.72 6.27
CA LEU A 52 -4.00 -0.25 7.00
C LEU A 52 -3.72 1.23 6.66
N ALA A 53 -4.02 2.12 7.60
CA ALA A 53 -3.68 3.53 7.48
C ALA A 53 -2.15 3.70 7.58
N CYS A 54 -1.52 4.22 6.52
CA CYS A 54 -0.08 4.47 6.46
C CYS A 54 0.27 5.56 5.46
N ASP A 55 1.08 6.52 5.90
CA ASP A 55 1.83 7.42 5.02
C ASP A 55 3.19 6.80 4.67
N LEU A 56 3.35 6.39 3.40
CA LEU A 56 4.58 5.76 2.90
C LEU A 56 5.80 6.70 2.89
N SER A 57 5.62 8.01 3.09
CA SER A 57 6.72 8.95 3.28
C SER A 57 7.30 8.93 4.70
N LYS A 58 6.67 8.19 5.64
CA LYS A 58 7.04 8.12 7.05
C LYS A 58 7.56 6.72 7.40
N SER A 59 8.87 6.56 7.48
CA SER A 59 9.53 5.27 7.77
C SER A 59 8.95 4.54 8.98
N GLY A 60 8.72 5.24 10.10
CA GLY A 60 8.14 4.64 11.31
C GLY A 60 6.67 4.20 11.17
N GLU A 61 5.91 4.74 10.21
CA GLU A 61 4.59 4.19 9.87
C GLU A 61 4.69 2.93 9.02
N VAL A 62 5.64 2.91 8.09
CA VAL A 62 5.92 1.77 7.21
C VAL A 62 6.38 0.56 8.02
N GLU A 63 7.29 0.76 8.98
CA GLU A 63 7.75 -0.30 9.89
C GLU A 63 6.59 -0.93 10.67
N ARG A 64 5.74 -0.11 11.29
CA ARG A 64 4.54 -0.58 12.00
C ARG A 64 3.53 -1.27 11.07
N THR A 65 3.44 -0.82 9.82
CA THR A 65 2.58 -1.43 8.81
C THR A 65 3.11 -2.78 8.38
N ILE A 66 4.43 -2.93 8.22
CA ILE A 66 5.09 -4.20 7.95
C ILE A 66 4.83 -5.21 9.07
N GLU A 67 4.92 -4.80 10.33
CA GLU A 67 4.58 -5.69 11.46
C GLU A 67 3.13 -6.19 11.41
N LYS A 68 2.19 -5.34 10.98
CA LYS A 68 0.79 -5.73 10.77
C LYS A 68 0.65 -6.66 9.57
N LEU A 69 1.33 -6.39 8.46
CA LEU A 69 1.33 -7.23 7.27
C LEU A 69 1.76 -8.67 7.61
N ARG A 70 2.86 -8.83 8.36
CA ARG A 70 3.34 -10.16 8.79
C ARG A 70 2.33 -10.96 9.60
N LYS A 71 1.39 -10.30 10.28
CA LYS A 71 0.32 -10.95 11.06
C LYS A 71 -0.93 -11.24 10.24
N LEU A 72 -1.18 -10.44 9.19
CA LEU A 72 -2.40 -10.50 8.39
C LEU A 72 -2.28 -11.39 7.16
N VAL A 73 -1.07 -11.48 6.61
CA VAL A 73 -0.75 -12.40 5.52
C VAL A 73 -0.81 -13.82 6.06
N ARG A 74 -1.60 -14.67 5.40
CA ARG A 74 -1.73 -16.10 5.71
C ARG A 74 -0.74 -16.90 4.86
N THR A 75 -0.48 -18.14 5.24
CA THR A 75 0.37 -19.07 4.47
C THR A 75 -0.22 -19.27 3.08
N GLY A 76 0.53 -18.96 2.02
CA GLY A 76 0.01 -19.05 0.66
C GLY A 76 0.74 -18.13 -0.31
N GLU A 77 0.10 -17.87 -1.45
CA GLU A 77 0.63 -16.95 -2.46
C GLU A 77 0.36 -15.49 -2.05
N VAL A 78 1.37 -14.64 -2.14
CA VAL A 78 1.22 -13.19 -1.89
C VAL A 78 1.42 -12.43 -3.18
N ILE A 79 0.44 -11.61 -3.55
CA ILE A 79 0.57 -10.65 -4.65
C ILE A 79 0.71 -9.27 -4.05
N PHE A 80 1.80 -8.58 -4.37
CA PHE A 80 1.98 -7.18 -3.99
C PHE A 80 1.78 -6.27 -5.20
N ILE A 81 0.76 -5.42 -5.11
CA ILE A 81 0.47 -4.36 -6.08
C ILE A 81 0.99 -3.04 -5.48
N ASP A 82 2.23 -2.70 -5.85
CA ASP A 82 2.83 -1.43 -5.52
C ASP A 82 2.28 -0.32 -6.42
N ASN A 83 1.25 0.38 -5.96
CA ASN A 83 0.50 1.37 -6.75
C ASN A 83 0.54 2.79 -6.16
N ALA A 84 0.77 2.96 -4.85
CA ALA A 84 0.87 4.28 -4.26
C ALA A 84 2.12 5.02 -4.76
N ALA A 85 1.91 6.18 -5.38
CA ALA A 85 3.00 7.05 -5.81
C ALA A 85 2.62 8.53 -5.65
N ILE A 86 3.64 9.38 -5.55
CA ILE A 86 3.50 10.83 -5.67
C ILE A 86 4.37 11.35 -6.82
N ILE A 87 3.87 12.36 -7.53
CA ILE A 87 4.57 12.97 -8.67
C ILE A 87 5.38 14.21 -8.22
N GLN A 88 4.99 14.83 -7.10
CA GLN A 88 5.69 15.97 -6.54
C GLN A 88 7.00 15.54 -5.87
N PRO A 89 8.04 16.42 -5.84
CA PRO A 89 8.04 17.76 -6.40
C PRO A 89 8.32 17.79 -7.91
N ILE A 90 7.58 18.60 -8.66
CA ILE A 90 7.92 18.98 -10.04
C ILE A 90 8.56 20.37 -10.02
N GLY A 91 9.76 20.51 -10.59
CA GLY A 91 10.44 21.81 -10.69
C GLY A 91 11.84 21.69 -11.28
N SER A 92 12.52 22.83 -11.42
CA SER A 92 13.88 22.88 -11.95
C SER A 92 14.88 22.24 -10.97
N VAL A 93 15.81 21.45 -11.53
CA VAL A 93 16.96 20.93 -10.79
C VAL A 93 17.72 22.09 -10.14
N GLY A 94 18.07 21.94 -8.85
CA GLY A 94 18.70 22.99 -8.04
C GLY A 94 17.72 23.88 -7.26
N ALA A 95 16.41 23.83 -7.56
CA ALA A 95 15.38 24.59 -6.84
C ALA A 95 14.40 23.70 -6.05
N LEU A 96 14.57 22.38 -6.09
CA LEU A 96 13.70 21.43 -5.39
C LEU A 96 13.92 21.50 -3.88
N GLN A 97 12.83 21.47 -3.11
CA GLN A 97 12.89 21.41 -1.65
C GLN A 97 13.31 20.00 -1.21
N SER A 98 14.38 19.89 -0.43
CA SER A 98 14.93 18.60 0.00
C SER A 98 13.89 17.72 0.70
N GLY A 99 13.00 18.31 1.51
CA GLY A 99 11.94 17.57 2.19
C GLY A 99 10.95 16.91 1.22
N GLN A 100 10.64 17.56 0.09
CA GLN A 100 9.75 16.99 -0.92
C GLN A 100 10.45 15.89 -1.72
N VAL A 101 11.73 16.06 -2.05
CA VAL A 101 12.55 15.03 -2.71
C VAL A 101 12.62 13.78 -1.83
N ASN A 102 12.89 13.95 -0.54
CA ASN A 102 12.92 12.84 0.42
C ASN A 102 11.57 12.14 0.52
N ALA A 103 10.46 12.90 0.58
CA ALA A 103 9.13 12.31 0.65
C ALA A 103 8.78 11.49 -0.61
N ALA A 104 9.20 11.96 -1.79
CA ALA A 104 9.03 11.25 -3.05
C ALA A 104 9.86 9.98 -3.12
N ALA A 105 11.13 10.05 -2.71
CA ALA A 105 12.01 8.88 -2.64
C ALA A 105 11.50 7.84 -1.64
N GLU A 106 11.04 8.27 -0.46
CA GLU A 106 10.45 7.36 0.53
C GLU A 106 9.18 6.71 -0.02
N THR A 107 8.25 7.48 -0.58
CA THR A 107 6.97 6.95 -1.07
C THR A 107 7.14 6.03 -2.28
N ASN A 108 7.92 6.43 -3.28
CA ASN A 108 7.96 5.77 -4.59
C ASN A 108 9.05 4.71 -4.71
N PHE A 109 10.00 4.65 -3.79
CA PHE A 109 11.18 3.78 -3.93
C PHE A 109 11.52 3.04 -2.64
N ILE A 110 11.82 3.76 -1.55
CA ILE A 110 12.35 3.13 -0.34
C ILE A 110 11.27 2.27 0.35
N SER A 111 10.06 2.80 0.53
CA SER A 111 8.95 2.08 1.16
C SER A 111 8.51 0.85 0.37
N PRO A 112 8.33 0.92 -0.96
CA PRO A 112 8.14 -0.27 -1.79
C PRO A 112 9.20 -1.36 -1.61
N ILE A 113 10.48 -0.99 -1.57
CA ILE A 113 11.58 -1.95 -1.33
C ILE A 113 11.47 -2.58 0.06
N ARG A 114 11.21 -1.78 1.10
CA ARG A 114 11.05 -2.29 2.48
C ARG A 114 9.88 -3.25 2.60
N ILE A 115 8.73 -2.92 2.01
CA ILE A 115 7.54 -3.77 1.99
C ILE A 115 7.82 -5.06 1.22
N THR A 116 8.40 -4.95 0.03
CA THR A 116 8.77 -6.11 -0.79
C THR A 116 9.73 -7.04 -0.05
N ASN A 117 10.78 -6.49 0.56
CA ASN A 117 11.74 -7.26 1.36
C ASN A 117 11.07 -7.98 2.53
N ALA A 118 10.09 -7.35 3.18
CA ALA A 118 9.35 -7.97 4.27
C ALA A 118 8.40 -9.07 3.79
N LEU A 119 7.70 -8.86 2.67
CA LEU A 119 6.76 -9.83 2.09
C LEU A 119 7.48 -11.03 1.48
N ALA A 120 8.64 -10.83 0.84
CA ALA A 120 9.44 -11.90 0.26
C ALA A 120 10.08 -12.83 1.31
N ALA A 121 10.08 -12.42 2.58
CA ALA A 121 10.59 -13.20 3.71
C ALA A 121 9.48 -13.97 4.47
N LEU A 122 8.22 -13.91 3.99
CA LEU A 122 7.08 -14.67 4.53
C LEU A 122 7.00 -16.07 3.91
#